data_AF-A0A850H962-F1
#
_entry.id   AF-A0A850H962-F1
#
_cell.length_a   1.000
_cell.length_b   1.000
_cell.length_c   1.000
_cell.angle_alpha   90.00
_cell.angle_beta   90.00
_cell.angle_gamma   90.00
#
_symmetry.space_group_name_H-M   'P 1'
#
loop_
_entity.id
_entity.type
_entity.pdbx_description
1 polymer ?
#
loop_
_entity_poly.entity_id
_entity_poly.type
_entity_poly.pdbx_seq_one_letter_code
_entity_poly.pdbx_strand_id
1 'polypeptide(L)'
;MGNSTQTSVLTAEANAQRMPGMLLRDAPVYAVSIALFVFCLGLFASYGIGIGPDLIIANSRLYMLSAFALLVIDAALLLFRNRPDGPTKFLVETYRQRLSNLRFLISVPAFAIVIIFMPFFSKLKSMIPLFNDFTWDPAFVAWDRAIFFGYDAWELLQPIFGYPLITAGMAVLYHAWTLLIYAGTLFFLFYSAGQSIRREYLVGFFLIWTIIGGAMATMLASVGPCFVGPILGDPTFDAQMAYLNEANEQVPILTLHVQEILLGWYNAGERGLGSGITAMPSMHVSMAMLFWLAIRRVSRFAGHFFFAFLIIIWIGSVHLAYHYAVDGLVSIIATAFVWKLSIAIVAAWDAFIAGRDQATLRTNTVPAE
;
A
#
# COMPACT_ATOMS: atom_id res chain seq x y z
N MET A 1 31.65 11.33 34.12
CA MET A 1 30.22 10.94 33.96
C MET A 1 29.25 12.14 33.95
N GLY A 2 29.69 13.41 34.03
CA GLY A 2 28.78 14.57 34.04
C GLY A 2 28.38 15.16 32.68
N ASN A 3 29.22 15.03 31.63
CA ASN A 3 28.97 15.69 30.34
C ASN A 3 27.87 15.05 29.49
N SER A 4 27.71 13.72 29.50
CA SER A 4 26.73 13.04 28.64
C SER A 4 25.28 13.37 29.00
N THR A 5 24.99 13.56 30.29
CA THR A 5 23.65 13.81 30.81
C THR A 5 23.18 15.23 30.50
N GLN A 6 24.10 16.21 30.58
CA GLN A 6 23.80 17.61 30.24
C GLN A 6 23.57 17.79 28.73
N THR A 7 24.39 17.15 27.89
CA THR A 7 24.19 17.18 26.43
C THR A 7 22.88 16.49 26.03
N SER A 8 22.50 15.38 26.67
CA SER A 8 21.23 14.69 26.36
C SER A 8 20.00 15.51 26.73
N VAL A 9 20.05 16.26 27.84
CA VAL A 9 18.94 17.13 28.29
C VAL A 9 18.77 18.32 27.33
N LEU A 10 19.87 18.98 26.93
CA LEU A 10 19.84 20.07 25.96
C LEU A 10 19.32 19.64 24.58
N THR A 11 19.66 18.43 24.13
CA THR A 11 19.10 17.88 22.89
C THR A 11 17.61 17.52 23.00
N ALA A 12 17.15 17.07 24.17
CA ALA A 12 15.75 16.76 24.40
C ALA A 12 14.88 18.02 24.42
N GLU A 13 15.35 19.09 25.08
CA GLU A 13 14.68 20.39 25.10
C GLU A 13 14.62 21.03 23.70
N ALA A 14 15.72 20.99 22.94
CA ALA A 14 15.75 21.48 21.57
C ALA A 14 14.81 20.68 20.63
N ASN A 15 14.72 19.36 20.82
CA ASN A 15 13.78 18.52 20.09
C ASN A 15 12.32 18.83 20.47
N ALA A 16 12.04 19.02 21.76
CA ALA A 16 10.71 19.39 22.26
C ALA A 16 10.22 20.72 21.67
N GLN A 17 11.12 21.68 21.47
CA GLN A 17 10.78 22.97 20.83
C GLN A 17 10.50 22.85 19.32
N ARG A 18 11.16 21.92 18.61
CA ARG A 18 11.01 21.74 17.16
C ARG A 18 9.86 20.81 16.77
N MET A 19 9.51 19.89 17.64
CA MET A 19 8.53 18.83 17.38
C MET A 19 7.14 19.36 16.96
N PRO A 20 6.55 20.39 17.60
CA PRO A 20 5.24 20.91 17.21
C PRO A 20 5.23 21.42 15.77
N GLY A 21 6.27 22.15 15.34
CA GLY A 21 6.38 22.66 13.97
C GLY A 21 6.53 21.55 12.93
N MET A 22 7.23 20.46 13.27
CA MET A 22 7.34 19.30 12.39
C MET A 22 6.04 18.50 12.30
N LEU A 23 5.33 18.32 13.41
CA LEU A 23 4.01 17.68 13.41
C LEU A 23 2.98 18.52 12.66
N LEU A 24 3.06 19.86 12.73
CA LEU A 24 2.21 20.75 11.95
C LEU A 24 2.44 20.57 10.44
N ARG A 25 3.67 20.26 10.01
CA ARG A 25 3.95 19.93 8.60
C ARG A 25 3.34 18.61 8.16
N ASP A 26 3.04 17.71 9.09
CA ASP A 26 2.34 16.44 8.83
C ASP A 26 0.81 16.56 8.90
N ALA A 27 0.28 17.74 9.24
CA ALA A 27 -1.16 17.97 9.36
C ALA A 27 -1.98 17.49 8.15
N PRO A 28 -1.54 17.58 6.88
CA PRO A 28 -2.30 17.03 5.76
C PRO A 28 -2.47 15.52 5.83
N VAL A 29 -1.46 14.79 6.29
CA VAL A 29 -1.53 13.33 6.48
C VAL A 29 -2.60 13.01 7.52
N TYR A 30 -2.57 13.71 8.65
CA TYR A 30 -3.55 13.52 9.73
C TYR A 30 -4.95 13.93 9.32
N ALA A 31 -5.12 15.10 8.68
CA ALA A 31 -6.42 15.59 8.26
C ALA A 31 -7.07 14.67 7.23
N VAL A 32 -6.33 14.25 6.19
CA VAL A 32 -6.84 13.32 5.18
C VAL A 32 -7.20 11.98 5.81
N SER A 33 -6.28 11.37 6.57
CA SER A 33 -6.53 10.06 7.18
C SER A 33 -7.70 10.09 8.16
N ILE A 34 -7.80 11.11 9.03
CA ILE A 34 -8.92 11.26 9.97
C ILE A 34 -10.23 11.48 9.22
N ALA A 35 -10.27 12.33 8.19
CA ALA A 35 -11.49 12.57 7.42
C ALA A 35 -11.99 11.28 6.75
N LEU A 36 -11.08 10.52 6.11
CA LEU A 36 -11.43 9.23 5.51
C LEU A 36 -11.86 8.22 6.58
N PHE A 37 -11.23 8.23 7.75
CA PHE A 37 -11.56 7.34 8.86
C PHE A 37 -12.96 7.61 9.41
N VAL A 38 -13.29 8.88 9.66
CA VAL A 38 -14.61 9.31 10.10
C VAL A 38 -15.67 8.95 9.07
N PHE A 39 -15.38 9.15 7.78
CA PHE A 39 -16.26 8.73 6.70
C PHE A 39 -16.51 7.21 6.72
N CYS A 40 -15.46 6.40 6.82
CA CYS A 40 -15.59 4.94 6.88
C CYS A 40 -16.36 4.49 8.12
N LEU A 41 -16.09 5.09 9.29
CA LEU A 41 -16.83 4.79 10.52
C LEU A 41 -18.32 5.12 10.39
N GLY A 42 -18.66 6.27 9.83
CA GLY A 42 -20.05 6.66 9.58
C GLY A 42 -20.75 5.67 8.66
N LEU A 43 -20.07 5.25 7.59
CA LEU A 43 -20.57 4.25 6.64
C LEU A 43 -20.75 2.88 7.32
N PHE A 44 -19.80 2.44 8.14
CA PHE A 44 -19.94 1.16 8.84
C PHE A 44 -21.06 1.19 9.87
N ALA A 45 -21.18 2.28 10.62
CA ALA A 45 -22.26 2.48 11.57
C ALA A 45 -23.64 2.46 10.89
N SER A 46 -23.78 3.05 9.69
CA SER A 46 -25.06 3.04 8.97
C SER A 46 -25.50 1.65 8.49
N TYR A 47 -24.58 0.70 8.39
CA TYR A 47 -24.86 -0.70 8.04
C TYR A 47 -24.76 -1.65 9.26
N GLY A 48 -24.60 -1.11 10.47
CA GLY A 48 -24.46 -1.91 11.69
C GLY A 48 -23.18 -2.77 11.72
N ILE A 49 -22.14 -2.38 11.00
CA ILE A 49 -20.88 -3.11 10.88
C ILE A 49 -19.88 -2.54 11.89
N GLY A 50 -19.40 -3.40 12.79
CA GLY A 50 -18.31 -3.08 13.71
C GLY A 50 -16.95 -3.50 13.16
N ILE A 51 -15.90 -2.80 13.60
CA ILE A 51 -14.51 -3.26 13.46
C ILE A 51 -14.04 -3.70 14.83
N GLY A 52 -13.80 -5.00 14.97
CA GLY A 52 -13.25 -5.56 16.18
C GLY A 52 -11.76 -5.24 16.34
N PRO A 53 -11.26 -5.22 17.58
CA PRO A 53 -9.84 -4.98 17.87
C PRO A 53 -8.93 -6.08 17.29
N ASP A 54 -9.48 -7.27 17.02
CA ASP A 54 -8.79 -8.41 16.42
C ASP A 54 -8.15 -8.08 15.07
N LEU A 55 -8.84 -7.32 14.21
CA LEU A 55 -8.30 -6.95 12.90
C LEU A 55 -7.13 -5.95 13.01
N ILE A 56 -7.23 -5.03 13.97
CA ILE A 56 -6.16 -4.08 14.28
C ILE A 56 -4.94 -4.82 14.84
N ILE A 57 -5.16 -5.81 15.72
CA ILE A 57 -4.11 -6.68 16.27
C ILE A 57 -3.47 -7.52 15.16
N ALA A 58 -4.24 -8.11 14.25
CA ALA A 58 -3.71 -8.88 13.14
C ALA A 58 -2.83 -8.02 12.22
N ASN A 59 -3.32 -6.83 11.84
CA ASN A 59 -2.56 -5.91 11.01
C ASN A 59 -1.29 -5.39 11.72
N SER A 60 -1.38 -5.08 13.02
CA SER A 60 -0.21 -4.64 13.79
C SER A 60 0.86 -5.73 13.86
N ARG A 61 0.48 -7.01 14.01
CA ARG A 61 1.43 -8.15 13.96
C ARG A 61 2.17 -8.23 12.62
N LEU A 62 1.49 -8.00 11.50
CA LEU A 62 2.12 -8.01 10.17
C LEU A 62 3.13 -6.87 10.00
N TYR A 63 2.80 -5.68 10.49
CA TYR A 63 3.75 -4.56 10.54
C TYR A 63 4.93 -4.85 11.47
N MET A 64 4.69 -5.43 12.65
CA MET A 64 5.75 -5.77 13.59
C MET A 64 6.68 -6.85 13.04
N LEU A 65 6.14 -7.87 12.35
CA LEU A 65 6.93 -8.89 11.66
C LEU A 65 7.80 -8.26 10.57
N SER A 66 7.23 -7.36 9.78
CA SER A 66 7.97 -6.66 8.71
C SER A 66 9.02 -5.71 9.27
N ALA A 67 8.73 -5.01 10.37
CA ALA A 67 9.69 -4.17 11.08
C ALA A 67 10.86 -4.99 11.64
N PHE A 68 10.57 -6.17 12.21
CA PHE A 68 11.59 -7.09 12.69
C PHE A 68 12.47 -7.61 11.55
N ALA A 69 11.87 -8.05 10.44
CA ALA A 69 12.62 -8.49 9.27
C ALA A 69 13.54 -7.38 8.71
N LEU A 70 13.02 -6.16 8.58
CA LEU A 70 13.81 -4.99 8.17
C LEU A 70 14.92 -4.67 9.16
N LEU A 71 14.67 -4.78 10.46
CA LEU A 71 15.68 -4.57 11.51
C LEU A 71 16.82 -5.59 11.38
N VAL A 72 16.50 -6.86 11.18
CA VAL A 72 17.50 -7.93 11.00
C VAL A 72 18.34 -7.68 9.75
N ILE A 73 17.70 -7.33 8.63
CA ILE A 73 18.40 -7.03 7.36
C ILE A 73 19.32 -5.81 7.54
N ASP A 74 18.80 -4.71 8.10
CA ASP A 74 19.58 -3.50 8.32
C ASP A 74 20.75 -3.73 9.29
N ALA A 75 20.55 -4.46 10.38
CA ALA A 75 21.61 -4.83 11.31
C ALA A 75 22.70 -5.67 10.64
N ALA A 76 22.32 -6.67 9.85
CA ALA A 76 23.25 -7.51 9.11
C ALA A 76 24.06 -6.69 8.09
N LEU A 77 23.41 -5.79 7.33
CA LEU A 77 24.07 -4.91 6.39
C LEU A 77 25.02 -3.92 7.08
N LEU A 78 24.63 -3.38 8.24
CA LEU A 78 25.47 -2.49 9.03
C LEU A 78 26.73 -3.19 9.55
N LEU A 79 26.59 -4.40 10.10
CA LEU A 79 27.73 -5.19 10.56
C LEU A 79 28.64 -5.60 9.42
N PHE A 80 28.08 -6.04 8.29
CA PHE A 80 28.85 -6.44 7.11
C PHE A 80 29.68 -5.28 6.53
N ARG A 81 29.09 -4.06 6.48
CA ARG A 81 29.73 -2.87 5.91
C ARG A 81 30.78 -2.25 6.85
N ASN A 82 30.49 -2.16 8.14
CA ASN A 82 31.33 -1.42 9.09
C ASN A 82 32.33 -2.32 9.84
N ARG A 83 32.07 -3.63 9.92
CA ARG A 83 32.91 -4.63 10.62
C ARG A 83 33.47 -4.14 11.97
N PRO A 84 32.61 -3.65 12.88
CA PRO A 84 33.06 -3.06 14.13
C PRO A 84 33.64 -4.12 15.08
N ASP A 85 34.66 -3.76 15.87
CA ASP A 85 35.28 -4.65 16.87
C ASP A 85 34.27 -5.09 17.96
N GLY A 86 33.30 -4.22 18.27
CA GLY A 86 32.22 -4.47 19.24
C GLY A 86 30.84 -4.45 18.58
N PRO A 87 30.39 -5.55 17.93
CA PRO A 87 29.17 -5.55 17.12
C PRO A 87 27.90 -5.21 17.91
N THR A 88 27.79 -5.74 19.13
CA THR A 88 26.64 -5.48 20.02
C THR A 88 26.57 -4.01 20.44
N LYS A 89 27.68 -3.46 20.94
CA LYS A 89 27.78 -2.06 21.35
C LYS A 89 27.50 -1.11 20.19
N PHE A 90 28.04 -1.41 19.01
CA PHE A 90 27.82 -0.64 17.79
C PHE A 90 26.33 -0.61 17.39
N LEU A 91 25.65 -1.76 17.37
CA LEU A 91 24.23 -1.82 17.03
C LEU A 91 23.35 -1.12 18.07
N VAL A 92 23.62 -1.34 19.37
CA VAL A 92 22.87 -0.68 20.46
C VAL A 92 22.97 0.84 20.33
N GLU A 93 24.17 1.37 20.13
CA GLU A 93 24.36 2.82 20.01
C GLU A 93 23.73 3.37 18.72
N THR A 94 23.86 2.65 17.60
CA THR A 94 23.24 3.03 16.32
C THR A 94 21.72 3.11 16.42
N TYR A 95 21.07 2.08 16.97
CA TYR A 95 19.62 2.07 17.10
C TYR A 95 19.12 3.02 18.19
N ARG A 96 19.86 3.20 19.29
CA ARG A 96 19.55 4.23 20.28
C ARG A 96 19.50 5.61 19.63
N GLN A 97 20.51 5.96 18.84
CA GLN A 97 20.57 7.23 18.13
C GLN A 97 19.41 7.38 17.12
N ARG A 98 19.10 6.32 16.36
CA ARG A 98 17.97 6.33 15.42
C ARG A 98 16.62 6.50 16.11
N LEU A 99 16.38 5.81 17.22
CA LEU A 99 15.14 5.91 18.00
C LEU A 99 15.00 7.28 18.68
N SER A 100 16.12 7.89 19.10
CA SER A 100 16.13 9.26 19.63
C SER A 100 16.01 10.35 18.55
N ASN A 101 16.06 9.99 17.27
CA ASN A 101 16.00 10.97 16.19
C ASN A 101 14.59 11.56 16.12
N LEU A 102 14.49 12.89 16.10
CA LEU A 102 13.21 13.59 16.01
C LEU A 102 12.38 13.15 14.79
N ARG A 103 13.02 12.81 13.66
CA ARG A 103 12.34 12.31 12.46
C ARG A 103 11.69 10.94 12.66
N PHE A 104 12.28 10.10 13.50
CA PHE A 104 11.69 8.82 13.90
C PHE A 104 10.43 9.09 14.74
N LEU A 105 10.56 9.93 15.77
CA LEU A 105 9.48 10.24 16.71
C LEU A 105 8.25 10.84 16.02
N ILE A 106 8.43 11.79 15.10
CA ILE A 106 7.30 12.39 14.35
C ILE A 106 6.60 11.42 13.40
N SER A 107 7.23 10.28 13.07
CA SER A 107 6.65 9.27 12.18
C SER A 107 5.79 8.26 12.94
N VAL A 108 5.90 8.19 14.27
CA VAL A 108 5.13 7.27 15.13
C VAL A 108 3.61 7.52 15.06
N PRO A 109 3.09 8.76 15.12
CA PRO A 109 1.65 8.99 14.99
C PRO A 109 1.10 8.55 13.63
N ALA A 110 1.83 8.84 12.54
CA ALA A 110 1.45 8.39 11.21
C ALA A 110 1.45 6.85 11.10
N PHE A 111 2.42 6.18 11.73
CA PHE A 111 2.47 4.72 11.79
C PHE A 111 1.27 4.12 12.55
N ALA A 112 0.88 4.71 13.68
CA ALA A 112 -0.31 4.28 14.41
C ALA A 112 -1.58 4.40 13.55
N ILE A 113 -1.71 5.48 12.78
CA ILE A 113 -2.82 5.67 11.84
C ILE A 113 -2.83 4.58 10.76
N VAL A 114 -1.67 4.26 10.17
CA VAL A 114 -1.56 3.19 9.16
C VAL A 114 -2.00 1.83 9.72
N ILE A 115 -1.62 1.51 10.97
CA ILE A 115 -2.05 0.27 11.65
C ILE A 115 -3.57 0.21 11.78
N ILE A 116 -4.20 1.32 12.13
CA ILE A 116 -5.65 1.39 12.34
C ILE A 116 -6.39 1.41 11.00
N PHE A 117 -5.85 2.06 9.97
CA PHE A 117 -6.51 2.29 8.69
C PHE A 117 -6.68 1.02 7.83
N MET A 118 -5.67 0.16 7.74
CA MET A 118 -5.71 -0.99 6.82
C MET A 118 -6.88 -1.98 7.06
N PRO A 119 -7.22 -2.33 8.32
CA PRO A 119 -8.43 -3.12 8.62
C PRO A 119 -9.72 -2.51 8.07
N PHE A 120 -9.83 -1.19 8.03
CA PHE A 120 -11.03 -0.48 7.56
C PHE A 120 -11.18 -0.64 6.05
N PHE A 121 -10.09 -0.45 5.30
CA PHE A 121 -10.08 -0.74 3.88
C PHE A 121 -10.52 -2.18 3.59
N SER A 122 -9.95 -3.14 4.32
CA SER A 122 -10.30 -4.54 4.13
C SER A 122 -11.80 -4.80 4.31
N LYS A 123 -12.42 -4.14 5.29
CA LYS A 123 -13.86 -4.23 5.52
C LYS A 123 -14.66 -3.56 4.40
N LEU A 124 -14.26 -2.38 3.93
CA LEU A 124 -14.91 -1.72 2.78
C LEU A 124 -15.00 -2.67 1.57
N LYS A 125 -13.91 -3.40 1.26
CA LYS A 125 -13.89 -4.35 0.15
C LYS A 125 -14.93 -5.47 0.32
N SER A 126 -15.08 -6.01 1.53
CA SER A 126 -16.09 -7.03 1.84
C SER A 126 -17.54 -6.52 1.80
N MET A 127 -17.73 -5.21 1.82
CA MET A 127 -19.05 -4.56 1.81
C MET A 127 -19.50 -4.18 0.40
N ILE A 128 -18.66 -4.30 -0.64
CA ILE A 128 -19.03 -3.93 -2.01
C ILE A 128 -20.37 -4.54 -2.46
N PRO A 129 -20.66 -5.83 -2.21
CA PRO A 129 -21.95 -6.43 -2.56
C PRO A 129 -23.17 -5.84 -1.84
N LEU A 130 -22.97 -5.04 -0.78
CA LEU A 130 -24.05 -4.32 -0.10
C LEU A 130 -24.43 -3.02 -0.81
N PHE A 131 -23.57 -2.53 -1.70
CA PHE A 131 -23.73 -1.25 -2.39
C PHE A 131 -24.00 -1.41 -3.88
N ASN A 132 -23.46 -2.45 -4.50
CA ASN A 132 -23.59 -2.67 -5.93
C ASN A 132 -23.42 -4.15 -6.28
N ASP A 133 -24.20 -4.62 -7.25
CA ASP A 133 -24.09 -5.98 -7.77
C ASP A 133 -22.91 -6.09 -8.75
N PHE A 134 -22.33 -7.29 -8.83
CA PHE A 134 -21.26 -7.59 -9.79
C PHE A 134 -21.81 -7.69 -11.21
N THR A 135 -21.80 -6.57 -11.93
CA THR A 135 -22.43 -6.43 -13.26
C THR A 135 -21.45 -6.01 -14.35
N TRP A 136 -20.23 -5.62 -13.98
CA TRP A 136 -19.27 -5.07 -14.94
C TRP A 136 -18.37 -6.10 -15.63
N ASP A 137 -18.32 -7.34 -15.15
CA ASP A 137 -17.48 -8.41 -15.71
C ASP A 137 -17.64 -8.55 -17.25
N PRO A 138 -18.86 -8.60 -17.84
CA PRO A 138 -19.01 -8.71 -19.29
C PRO A 138 -18.46 -7.50 -20.06
N ALA A 139 -18.56 -6.29 -19.48
CA ALA A 139 -18.03 -5.08 -20.11
C ALA A 139 -16.50 -5.09 -20.13
N PHE A 140 -15.85 -5.55 -19.04
CA PHE A 140 -14.39 -5.64 -18.98
C PHE A 140 -13.84 -6.74 -19.88
N VAL A 141 -14.53 -7.88 -20.01
CA VAL A 141 -14.22 -8.89 -21.03
C VAL A 141 -14.27 -8.28 -22.44
N ALA A 142 -15.34 -7.55 -22.76
CA ALA A 142 -15.49 -6.92 -24.07
C ALA A 142 -14.39 -5.87 -24.35
N TRP A 143 -14.00 -5.08 -23.34
CA TRP A 143 -12.94 -4.09 -23.47
C TRP A 143 -11.57 -4.74 -23.65
N ASP A 144 -11.24 -5.78 -22.88
CA ASP A 144 -10.01 -6.54 -23.05
C ASP A 144 -9.95 -7.11 -24.48
N ARG A 145 -10.99 -7.81 -24.93
CA ARG A 145 -11.03 -8.34 -26.30
C ARG A 145 -10.90 -7.25 -27.36
N ALA A 146 -11.51 -6.07 -27.16
CA ALA A 146 -11.34 -4.95 -28.08
C ALA A 146 -9.89 -4.44 -28.14
N ILE A 147 -9.19 -4.37 -27.00
CA ILE A 147 -7.77 -3.96 -26.91
C ILE A 147 -6.85 -5.02 -27.52
N PHE A 148 -7.18 -6.29 -27.32
CA PHE A 148 -6.36 -7.46 -27.68
C PHE A 148 -6.85 -8.19 -28.93
N PHE A 149 -7.47 -7.45 -29.87
CA PHE A 149 -7.83 -7.91 -31.22
C PHE A 149 -8.75 -9.14 -31.28
N GLY A 150 -9.69 -9.24 -30.33
CA GLY A 150 -10.68 -10.29 -30.21
C GLY A 150 -10.31 -11.42 -29.25
N TYR A 151 -9.07 -11.43 -28.74
CA TYR A 151 -8.57 -12.46 -27.82
C TYR A 151 -8.74 -12.04 -26.37
N ASP A 152 -8.90 -13.01 -25.48
CA ASP A 152 -8.77 -12.75 -24.06
C ASP A 152 -7.29 -12.51 -23.72
N ALA A 153 -7.02 -11.51 -22.88
CA ALA A 153 -5.65 -11.04 -22.65
C ALA A 153 -4.71 -12.18 -22.16
N TRP A 154 -5.23 -13.12 -21.37
CA TRP A 154 -4.46 -14.26 -20.87
C TRP A 154 -4.02 -15.23 -21.98
N GLU A 155 -4.79 -15.38 -23.06
CA GLU A 155 -4.45 -16.24 -24.19
C GLU A 155 -3.20 -15.75 -24.90
N LEU A 156 -3.06 -14.41 -25.03
CA LEU A 156 -1.88 -13.80 -25.63
C LEU A 156 -0.63 -13.93 -24.74
N LEU A 157 -0.81 -14.16 -23.45
CA LEU A 157 0.29 -14.40 -22.50
C LEU A 157 0.77 -15.86 -22.54
N GLN A 158 -0.09 -16.81 -22.92
CA GLN A 158 0.20 -18.25 -22.87
C GLN A 158 1.49 -18.67 -23.60
N PRO A 159 1.83 -18.17 -24.81
CA PRO A 159 3.06 -18.60 -25.49
C PRO A 159 4.35 -18.34 -24.71
N ILE A 160 4.35 -17.34 -23.81
CA ILE A 160 5.52 -16.92 -23.04
C ILE A 160 5.42 -17.40 -21.58
N PHE A 161 4.25 -17.26 -20.97
CA PHE A 161 4.04 -17.48 -19.54
C PHE A 161 3.33 -18.80 -19.21
N GLY A 162 2.80 -19.49 -20.22
CA GLY A 162 2.05 -20.75 -20.16
C GLY A 162 2.91 -21.98 -19.83
N TYR A 163 3.87 -21.84 -18.92
CA TYR A 163 4.70 -22.92 -18.42
C TYR A 163 4.56 -23.03 -16.88
N PRO A 164 4.48 -24.24 -16.30
CA PRO A 164 4.23 -24.42 -14.86
C PRO A 164 5.22 -23.69 -13.95
N LEU A 165 6.52 -23.81 -14.22
CA LEU A 165 7.56 -23.13 -13.44
C LEU A 165 7.46 -21.60 -13.53
N ILE A 166 7.17 -21.07 -14.72
CA ILE A 166 7.02 -19.62 -14.93
C ILE A 166 5.77 -19.12 -14.20
N THR A 167 4.67 -19.84 -14.32
CA THR A 167 3.39 -19.51 -13.65
C THR A 167 3.53 -19.52 -12.13
N ALA A 168 4.17 -20.55 -11.56
CA ALA A 168 4.45 -20.59 -10.13
C ALA A 168 5.37 -19.45 -9.68
N GLY A 169 6.40 -19.12 -10.47
CA GLY A 169 7.26 -17.97 -10.24
C GLY A 169 6.49 -16.64 -10.25
N MET A 170 5.57 -16.46 -11.20
CA MET A 170 4.67 -15.31 -11.23
C MET A 170 3.75 -15.27 -10.02
N ALA A 171 3.23 -16.41 -9.55
CA ALA A 171 2.40 -16.48 -8.35
C ALA A 171 3.15 -16.03 -7.08
N VAL A 172 4.43 -16.39 -6.96
CA VAL A 172 5.30 -15.91 -5.86
C VAL A 172 5.53 -14.40 -5.96
N LEU A 173 5.91 -13.91 -7.15
CA LEU A 173 6.13 -12.48 -7.37
C LEU A 173 4.86 -11.66 -7.17
N TYR A 174 3.71 -12.22 -7.54
CA TYR A 174 2.42 -11.61 -7.33
C TYR A 174 2.16 -11.35 -5.84
N HIS A 175 2.43 -12.32 -4.96
CA HIS A 175 2.32 -12.16 -3.51
C HIS A 175 3.28 -11.14 -2.91
N ALA A 176 4.44 -10.91 -3.53
CA ALA A 176 5.45 -9.98 -3.03
C ALA A 176 4.96 -8.52 -2.95
N TRP A 177 3.84 -8.18 -3.60
CA TRP A 177 3.22 -6.86 -3.48
C TRP A 177 2.86 -6.50 -2.03
N THR A 178 2.56 -7.49 -1.18
CA THR A 178 2.28 -7.30 0.24
C THR A 178 3.45 -6.64 0.96
N LEU A 179 4.68 -6.89 0.52
CA LEU A 179 5.87 -6.24 1.05
C LEU A 179 5.84 -4.72 0.82
N LEU A 180 5.19 -4.24 -0.24
CA LEU A 180 5.03 -2.79 -0.47
C LEU A 180 4.14 -2.16 0.60
N ILE A 181 3.10 -2.87 1.05
CA ILE A 181 2.21 -2.41 2.13
C ILE A 181 2.99 -2.33 3.41
N TYR A 182 3.64 -3.42 3.82
CA TYR A 182 4.26 -3.49 5.14
C TYR A 182 5.68 -2.93 5.14
N ALA A 183 6.63 -3.60 4.50
CA ALA A 183 8.03 -3.17 4.49
C ALA A 183 8.22 -1.83 3.75
N GLY A 184 7.50 -1.62 2.64
CA GLY A 184 7.55 -0.40 1.86
C GLY A 184 7.05 0.84 2.62
N THR A 185 5.92 0.72 3.33
CA THR A 185 5.43 1.83 4.16
C THR A 185 6.34 2.11 5.35
N LEU A 186 6.90 1.07 5.98
CA LEU A 186 7.92 1.24 7.03
C LEU A 186 9.19 1.93 6.52
N PHE A 187 9.60 1.64 5.27
CA PHE A 187 10.71 2.33 4.63
C PHE A 187 10.46 3.85 4.55
N PHE A 188 9.31 4.28 4.03
CA PHE A 188 8.99 5.70 3.95
C PHE A 188 8.78 6.38 5.31
N LEU A 189 8.27 5.65 6.29
CA LEU A 189 8.07 6.16 7.65
C LEU A 189 9.37 6.33 8.43
N PHE A 190 10.27 5.34 8.40
CA PHE A 190 11.36 5.25 9.38
C PHE A 190 12.76 5.38 8.78
N TYR A 191 12.94 5.18 7.47
CA TYR A 191 14.26 5.29 6.85
C TYR A 191 14.48 6.70 6.31
N SER A 192 15.67 7.26 6.60
CA SER A 192 16.03 8.63 6.24
C SER A 192 15.93 8.91 4.73
N ALA A 193 16.18 7.91 3.89
CA ALA A 193 16.08 7.99 2.44
C ALA A 193 14.65 8.27 1.94
N GLY A 194 13.63 7.77 2.64
CA GLY A 194 12.22 7.95 2.26
C GLY A 194 11.58 9.23 2.83
N GLN A 195 12.21 9.85 3.83
CA GLN A 195 11.63 10.95 4.60
C GLN A 195 11.25 12.19 3.77
N SER A 196 11.96 12.46 2.67
CA SER A 196 11.70 13.64 1.82
C SER A 196 10.38 13.55 1.03
N ILE A 197 9.83 12.34 0.85
CA ILE A 197 8.59 12.09 0.11
C ILE A 197 7.54 11.36 0.96
N ARG A 198 7.79 11.25 2.27
CA ARG A 198 6.96 10.49 3.21
C ARG A 198 5.53 10.98 3.22
N ARG A 199 5.31 12.30 3.25
CA ARG A 199 3.97 12.89 3.37
C ARG A 199 3.14 12.63 2.12
N GLU A 200 3.73 12.84 0.95
CA GLU A 200 3.10 12.60 -0.35
C GLU A 200 2.78 11.12 -0.52
N TYR A 201 3.69 10.23 -0.12
CA TYR A 201 3.46 8.79 -0.14
C TYR A 201 2.31 8.40 0.79
N LEU A 202 2.28 8.87 2.04
CA LEU A 202 1.24 8.52 3.00
C LEU A 202 -0.14 9.04 2.57
N VAL A 203 -0.23 10.29 2.13
CA VAL A 203 -1.49 10.84 1.57
C VAL A 203 -1.92 10.00 0.37
N GLY A 204 -1.01 9.70 -0.56
CA GLY A 204 -1.30 8.86 -1.71
C GLY A 204 -1.74 7.46 -1.33
N PHE A 205 -1.10 6.86 -0.33
CA PHE A 205 -1.44 5.54 0.19
C PHE A 205 -2.87 5.51 0.72
N PHE A 206 -3.24 6.43 1.61
CA PHE A 206 -4.62 6.50 2.12
C PHE A 206 -5.63 6.75 1.00
N LEU A 207 -5.32 7.65 0.06
CA LEU A 207 -6.22 7.98 -1.04
C LEU A 207 -6.40 6.82 -2.03
N ILE A 208 -5.37 6.06 -2.40
CA ILE A 208 -5.55 4.93 -3.33
C ILE A 208 -6.44 3.86 -2.70
N TRP A 209 -6.27 3.55 -1.42
CA TRP A 209 -7.10 2.54 -0.75
C TRP A 209 -8.56 2.97 -0.67
N THR A 210 -8.85 4.24 -0.36
CA THR A 210 -10.24 4.69 -0.26
C THR A 210 -10.88 5.01 -1.61
N ILE A 211 -10.20 5.75 -2.49
CA ILE A 211 -10.76 6.17 -3.78
C ILE A 211 -10.77 5.00 -4.76
N ILE A 212 -9.65 4.33 -4.96
CA ILE A 212 -9.53 3.28 -5.97
C ILE A 212 -10.12 1.99 -5.42
N GLY A 213 -9.61 1.52 -4.29
CA GLY A 213 -10.03 0.23 -3.71
C GLY A 213 -11.40 0.24 -3.03
N GLY A 214 -11.95 1.42 -2.72
CA GLY A 214 -13.26 1.58 -2.10
C GLY A 214 -14.28 2.11 -3.09
N ALA A 215 -14.21 3.40 -3.41
CA ALA A 215 -15.22 4.08 -4.22
C ALA A 215 -15.29 3.54 -5.67
N MET A 216 -14.17 3.55 -6.40
CA MET A 216 -14.14 3.04 -7.78
C MET A 216 -14.46 1.54 -7.81
N ALA A 217 -13.91 0.75 -6.89
CA ALA A 217 -14.19 -0.67 -6.80
C ALA A 217 -15.66 -1.01 -6.54
N THR A 218 -16.38 -0.13 -5.84
CA THR A 218 -17.83 -0.25 -5.65
C THR A 218 -18.60 0.14 -6.92
N MET A 219 -18.22 1.25 -7.56
CA MET A 219 -18.88 1.75 -8.78
C MET A 219 -18.69 0.80 -9.97
N LEU A 220 -17.55 0.13 -10.02
CA LEU A 220 -17.10 -0.78 -11.09
C LEU A 220 -17.08 -2.24 -10.61
N ALA A 221 -17.99 -2.59 -9.71
CA ALA A 221 -18.03 -3.89 -9.07
C ALA A 221 -18.01 -5.04 -10.10
N SER A 222 -16.96 -5.85 -10.00
CA SER A 222 -16.72 -7.04 -10.82
C SER A 222 -16.02 -8.10 -9.97
N VAL A 223 -16.25 -9.38 -10.26
CA VAL A 223 -15.65 -10.49 -9.50
C VAL A 223 -14.25 -10.82 -9.97
N GLY A 224 -13.98 -10.70 -11.28
CA GLY A 224 -12.70 -11.03 -11.90
C GLY A 224 -12.61 -12.47 -12.42
N PRO A 225 -11.68 -12.75 -13.36
CA PRO A 225 -11.69 -13.96 -14.18
C PRO A 225 -11.86 -15.29 -13.43
N CYS A 226 -11.08 -15.53 -12.35
CA CYS A 226 -11.15 -16.76 -11.56
C CYS A 226 -12.48 -16.98 -10.84
N PHE A 227 -13.30 -15.93 -10.69
CA PHE A 227 -14.58 -15.98 -9.99
C PHE A 227 -15.79 -15.87 -10.92
N VAL A 228 -15.59 -15.55 -12.20
CA VAL A 228 -16.68 -15.44 -13.20
C VAL A 228 -17.46 -16.75 -13.31
N GLY A 229 -16.77 -17.88 -13.50
CA GLY A 229 -17.40 -19.20 -13.53
C GLY A 229 -18.18 -19.54 -12.26
N PRO A 230 -17.52 -19.61 -11.07
CA PRO A 230 -18.18 -20.08 -9.86
C PRO A 230 -19.23 -19.12 -9.28
N ILE A 231 -19.14 -17.80 -9.52
CA ILE A 231 -20.10 -16.81 -8.98
C ILE A 231 -21.19 -16.45 -9.99
N LEU A 232 -20.86 -16.30 -11.27
CA LEU A 232 -21.80 -15.84 -12.30
C LEU A 232 -22.31 -16.96 -13.21
N GLY A 233 -21.72 -18.15 -13.15
CA GLY A 233 -22.07 -19.29 -14.01
C GLY A 233 -21.63 -19.14 -15.46
N ASP A 234 -20.67 -18.25 -15.73
CA ASP A 234 -20.16 -17.96 -17.07
C ASP A 234 -18.81 -18.68 -17.30
N PRO A 235 -18.71 -19.58 -18.30
CA PRO A 235 -17.53 -20.42 -18.51
C PRO A 235 -16.36 -19.70 -19.22
N THR A 236 -16.45 -18.38 -19.46
CA THR A 236 -15.47 -17.61 -20.25
C THR A 236 -14.01 -17.86 -19.86
N PHE A 237 -13.71 -18.03 -18.57
CA PHE A 237 -12.34 -18.24 -18.06
C PHE A 237 -12.06 -19.67 -17.58
N ASP A 238 -12.94 -20.63 -17.85
CA ASP A 238 -12.78 -22.02 -17.41
C ASP A 238 -11.52 -22.66 -18.00
N ALA A 239 -11.17 -22.34 -19.24
CA ALA A 239 -9.95 -22.81 -19.88
C ALA A 239 -8.68 -22.28 -19.19
N GLN A 240 -8.71 -21.01 -18.77
CA GLN A 240 -7.60 -20.41 -18.01
C GLN A 240 -7.45 -21.11 -16.65
N MET A 241 -8.56 -21.34 -15.96
CA MET A 241 -8.57 -22.03 -14.68
C MET A 241 -8.14 -23.49 -14.81
N ALA A 242 -8.54 -24.19 -15.86
CA ALA A 242 -8.09 -25.55 -16.15
C ALA A 242 -6.56 -25.60 -16.33
N TYR A 243 -6.00 -24.69 -17.13
CA TYR A 243 -4.55 -24.56 -17.29
C TYR A 243 -3.84 -24.31 -15.94
N LEU A 244 -4.33 -23.37 -15.13
CA LEU A 244 -3.71 -23.05 -13.84
C LEU A 244 -3.74 -24.27 -12.90
N ASN A 245 -4.83 -25.03 -12.87
CA ASN A 245 -4.92 -26.23 -12.06
C ASN A 245 -3.98 -27.35 -12.54
N GLU A 246 -3.89 -27.58 -13.85
CA GLU A 246 -2.94 -28.55 -14.44
C GLU A 246 -1.49 -28.17 -14.13
N ALA A 247 -1.13 -26.89 -14.27
CA ALA A 247 0.20 -26.39 -13.95
C ALA A 247 0.54 -26.56 -12.45
N ASN A 248 -0.45 -26.41 -11.57
CA ASN A 248 -0.30 -26.57 -10.12
C ASN A 248 0.04 -28.00 -9.70
N GLU A 249 -0.39 -29.01 -10.46
CA GLU A 249 -0.01 -30.41 -10.22
C GLU A 249 1.49 -30.65 -10.41
N GLN A 250 2.16 -29.82 -11.22
CA GLN A 250 3.59 -29.93 -11.49
C GLN A 250 4.44 -29.05 -10.59
N VAL A 251 4.05 -27.78 -10.42
CA VAL A 251 4.73 -26.83 -9.54
C VAL A 251 3.66 -26.04 -8.78
N PRO A 252 3.67 -26.03 -7.44
CA PRO A 252 2.62 -25.37 -6.66
C PRO A 252 2.42 -23.88 -7.03
N ILE A 253 1.19 -23.53 -7.39
CA ILE A 253 0.74 -22.18 -7.71
C ILE A 253 -0.01 -21.64 -6.48
N LEU A 254 0.72 -20.88 -5.66
CA LEU A 254 0.25 -20.37 -4.36
C LEU A 254 -1.08 -19.59 -4.42
N THR A 255 -1.36 -18.94 -5.56
CA THR A 255 -2.55 -18.11 -5.73
C THR A 255 -3.85 -18.90 -5.81
N LEU A 256 -3.82 -20.16 -6.29
CA LEU A 256 -5.03 -20.99 -6.38
C LEU A 256 -5.64 -21.24 -4.99
N HIS A 257 -4.80 -21.55 -4.00
CA HIS A 257 -5.25 -21.72 -2.62
C HIS A 257 -5.91 -20.45 -2.05
N VAL A 258 -5.39 -19.28 -2.39
CA VAL A 258 -5.99 -18.00 -1.96
C VAL A 258 -7.33 -17.76 -2.68
N GLN A 259 -7.44 -18.11 -3.95
CA GLN A 259 -8.71 -18.03 -4.69
C GLN A 259 -9.78 -18.93 -4.06
N GLU A 260 -9.44 -20.17 -3.70
CA GLU A 260 -10.33 -21.10 -3.01
C GLU A 260 -10.81 -20.54 -1.65
N ILE A 261 -9.89 -20.00 -0.84
CA ILE A 261 -10.24 -19.39 0.44
C ILE A 261 -11.20 -18.21 0.25
N LEU A 262 -10.91 -17.32 -0.71
CA LEU A 262 -11.76 -16.16 -1.02
C LEU A 262 -13.16 -16.59 -1.46
N LEU A 263 -13.25 -17.59 -2.35
CA LEU A 263 -14.53 -18.14 -2.80
C LEU A 263 -15.30 -18.79 -1.63
N GLY A 264 -14.61 -19.52 -0.75
CA GLY A 264 -15.17 -20.10 0.46
C GLY A 264 -15.78 -19.04 1.37
N TRP A 265 -15.06 -17.96 1.64
CA TRP A 265 -15.55 -16.83 2.44
C TRP A 265 -16.75 -16.13 1.79
N TYR A 266 -16.71 -15.93 0.47
CA TYR A 266 -17.83 -15.35 -0.27
C TYR A 266 -19.10 -16.18 -0.11
N ASN A 267 -19.01 -17.51 -0.33
CA ASN A 267 -20.13 -18.43 -0.21
C ASN A 267 -20.66 -18.53 1.24
N ALA A 268 -19.78 -18.39 2.24
CA ALA A 268 -20.15 -18.37 3.65
C ALA A 268 -20.69 -17.00 4.12
N GLY A 269 -20.65 -15.96 3.28
CA GLY A 269 -21.01 -14.59 3.67
C GLY A 269 -20.04 -13.96 4.67
N GLU A 270 -18.81 -14.44 4.76
CA GLU A 270 -17.80 -13.96 5.70
C GLU A 270 -17.23 -12.59 5.31
N ARG A 271 -17.04 -11.73 6.33
CA ARG A 271 -16.54 -10.35 6.17
C ARG A 271 -15.23 -10.11 6.92
N GLY A 272 -14.35 -11.11 6.96
CA GLY A 272 -13.05 -11.06 7.65
C GLY A 272 -12.01 -10.13 6.99
N LEU A 273 -10.81 -10.04 7.58
CA LEU A 273 -9.68 -9.35 6.96
C LEU A 273 -9.28 -10.08 5.67
N GLY A 274 -9.22 -9.35 4.56
CA GLY A 274 -8.89 -9.86 3.23
C GLY A 274 -10.05 -10.54 2.49
N SER A 275 -11.26 -10.66 3.06
CA SER A 275 -12.30 -11.52 2.47
C SER A 275 -13.10 -10.92 1.32
N GLY A 276 -12.91 -9.64 1.00
CA GLY A 276 -13.65 -8.98 -0.07
C GLY A 276 -13.18 -9.42 -1.46
N ILE A 277 -14.12 -9.81 -2.32
CA ILE A 277 -13.90 -10.05 -3.75
C ILE A 277 -14.25 -8.78 -4.52
N THR A 278 -13.28 -8.28 -5.27
CA THR A 278 -13.50 -7.29 -6.35
C THR A 278 -12.24 -7.22 -7.20
N ALA A 279 -12.41 -7.22 -8.52
CA ALA A 279 -11.33 -7.15 -9.49
C ALA A 279 -11.00 -5.71 -9.91
N MET A 280 -11.96 -4.98 -10.48
CA MET A 280 -11.72 -3.62 -10.95
C MET A 280 -11.86 -2.58 -9.82
N PRO A 281 -10.94 -1.61 -9.67
CA PRO A 281 -9.57 -1.60 -10.19
C PRO A 281 -8.60 -2.44 -9.34
N SER A 282 -7.50 -2.87 -9.95
CA SER A 282 -6.49 -3.69 -9.27
C SER A 282 -5.68 -2.89 -8.23
N MET A 283 -5.92 -3.17 -6.95
CA MET A 283 -5.11 -2.59 -5.86
C MET A 283 -3.66 -3.07 -5.85
N HIS A 284 -3.39 -4.26 -6.38
CA HIS A 284 -2.02 -4.78 -6.56
C HIS A 284 -1.21 -3.85 -7.48
N VAL A 285 -1.80 -3.52 -8.64
CA VAL A 285 -1.20 -2.61 -9.62
C VAL A 285 -1.14 -1.18 -9.08
N SER A 286 -2.18 -0.69 -8.42
CA SER A 286 -2.18 0.64 -7.79
C SER A 286 -1.09 0.79 -6.75
N MET A 287 -0.89 -0.21 -5.89
CA MET A 287 0.14 -0.18 -4.86
C MET A 287 1.54 -0.22 -5.49
N ALA A 288 1.76 -1.09 -6.49
CA ALA A 288 3.02 -1.14 -7.23
C ALA A 288 3.33 0.18 -7.96
N MET A 289 2.31 0.81 -8.55
CA MET A 289 2.42 2.10 -9.24
C MET A 289 2.75 3.23 -8.27
N LEU A 290 2.03 3.34 -7.14
CA LEU A 290 2.30 4.34 -6.11
C LEU A 290 3.73 4.19 -5.57
N PHE A 291 4.13 2.95 -5.27
CA PHE A 291 5.47 2.67 -4.76
C PHE A 291 6.54 3.04 -5.78
N TRP A 292 6.36 2.69 -7.06
CA TRP A 292 7.26 3.09 -8.13
C TRP A 292 7.37 4.62 -8.26
N LEU A 293 6.24 5.33 -8.27
CA LEU A 293 6.18 6.80 -8.36
C LEU A 293 6.92 7.49 -7.21
N ALA A 294 6.83 6.93 -6.01
CA ALA A 294 7.53 7.39 -4.83
C ALA A 294 9.03 7.05 -4.90
N ILE A 295 9.38 5.77 -5.00
CA ILE A 295 10.76 5.29 -4.84
C ILE A 295 11.70 5.81 -5.94
N ARG A 296 11.20 6.08 -7.14
CA ARG A 296 12.00 6.69 -8.23
C ARG A 296 12.51 8.10 -7.90
N ARG A 297 11.89 8.80 -6.94
CA ARG A 297 12.38 10.10 -6.41
C ARG A 297 13.47 9.94 -5.37
N VAL A 298 13.62 8.75 -4.80
CA VAL A 298 14.66 8.42 -3.80
C VAL A 298 15.87 7.82 -4.50
N SER A 299 15.67 6.88 -5.42
CA SER A 299 16.74 6.24 -6.19
C SER A 299 16.27 5.90 -7.60
N ARG A 300 17.03 6.33 -8.60
CA ARG A 300 16.75 5.98 -10.00
C ARG A 300 16.87 4.48 -10.23
N PHE A 301 17.85 3.82 -9.62
CA PHE A 301 18.05 2.38 -9.77
C PHE A 301 16.87 1.60 -9.17
N ALA A 302 16.46 1.92 -7.94
CA ALA A 302 15.26 1.34 -7.35
C ALA A 302 14.00 1.64 -8.18
N GLY A 303 13.93 2.84 -8.78
CA GLY A 303 12.88 3.20 -9.72
C GLY A 303 12.76 2.26 -10.92
N HIS A 304 13.87 1.82 -11.54
CA HIS A 304 13.81 0.85 -12.63
C HIS A 304 13.35 -0.53 -12.14
N PHE A 305 13.87 -0.97 -10.99
CA PHE A 305 13.46 -2.25 -10.39
C PHE A 305 11.95 -2.29 -10.10
N PHE A 306 11.42 -1.27 -9.43
CA PHE A 306 9.99 -1.23 -9.10
C PHE A 306 9.10 -0.93 -10.30
N PHE A 307 9.63 -0.36 -11.38
CA PHE A 307 8.93 -0.30 -12.66
C PHE A 307 8.76 -1.70 -13.27
N ALA A 308 9.84 -2.48 -13.32
CA ALA A 308 9.77 -3.86 -13.78
C ALA A 308 8.82 -4.69 -12.91
N PHE A 309 8.86 -4.49 -11.58
CA PHE A 309 7.93 -5.10 -10.65
C PHE A 309 6.47 -4.74 -10.94
N LEU A 310 6.16 -3.46 -11.22
CA LEU A 310 4.82 -3.02 -11.62
C LEU A 310 4.32 -3.76 -12.87
N ILE A 311 5.16 -3.89 -13.89
CA ILE A 311 4.80 -4.62 -15.12
C ILE A 311 4.56 -6.10 -14.83
N ILE A 312 5.41 -6.73 -14.02
CA ILE A 312 5.24 -8.13 -13.62
C ILE A 312 3.95 -8.32 -12.82
N ILE A 313 3.61 -7.42 -11.90
CA ILE A 313 2.37 -7.49 -11.13
C ILE A 313 1.15 -7.37 -12.04
N TRP A 314 1.18 -6.47 -13.02
CA TRP A 314 0.08 -6.30 -13.95
C TRP A 314 -0.11 -7.53 -14.85
N ILE A 315 0.96 -8.00 -15.51
CA ILE A 315 0.89 -9.21 -16.35
C ILE A 315 0.52 -10.43 -15.50
N GLY A 316 1.13 -10.57 -14.32
CA GLY A 316 0.87 -11.66 -13.38
C GLY A 316 -0.57 -11.69 -12.90
N SER A 317 -1.18 -10.54 -12.62
CA SER A 317 -2.59 -10.50 -12.23
C SER A 317 -3.53 -11.05 -13.30
N VAL A 318 -3.23 -10.79 -14.58
CA VAL A 318 -4.02 -11.29 -15.71
C VAL A 318 -3.77 -12.77 -15.92
N HIS A 319 -2.49 -13.18 -15.96
CA HIS A 319 -2.10 -14.57 -16.17
C HIS A 319 -2.65 -15.51 -15.07
N LEU A 320 -2.67 -15.06 -13.82
CA LEU A 320 -3.15 -15.80 -12.67
C LEU A 320 -4.67 -15.65 -12.44
N ALA A 321 -5.40 -15.10 -13.42
CA ALA A 321 -6.86 -14.99 -13.44
C ALA A 321 -7.47 -14.10 -12.32
N TYR A 322 -6.72 -13.18 -11.71
CA TYR A 322 -7.30 -12.26 -10.71
C TYR A 322 -7.98 -11.05 -11.33
N HIS A 323 -7.43 -10.56 -12.45
CA HIS A 323 -7.83 -9.27 -13.01
C HIS A 323 -7.94 -9.34 -14.53
N TYR A 324 -8.85 -8.53 -15.07
CA TYR A 324 -8.83 -8.17 -16.48
C TYR A 324 -7.60 -7.29 -16.74
N ALA A 325 -7.09 -7.26 -17.97
CA ALA A 325 -5.97 -6.41 -18.32
C ALA A 325 -6.32 -4.92 -18.18
N VAL A 326 -7.56 -4.54 -18.51
CA VAL A 326 -8.07 -3.17 -18.31
C VAL A 326 -8.08 -2.73 -16.85
N ASP A 327 -8.21 -3.64 -15.88
CA ASP A 327 -8.17 -3.31 -14.45
C ASP A 327 -6.84 -2.63 -14.08
N GLY A 328 -5.74 -3.14 -14.63
CA GLY A 328 -4.41 -2.60 -14.40
C GLY A 328 -4.22 -1.23 -15.07
N LEU A 329 -4.75 -1.05 -16.30
CA LEU A 329 -4.70 0.24 -17.00
C LEU A 329 -5.41 1.34 -16.21
N VAL A 330 -6.63 1.05 -15.75
CA VAL A 330 -7.41 1.98 -14.93
C VAL A 330 -6.70 2.26 -13.61
N SER A 331 -6.16 1.23 -12.95
CA SER A 331 -5.35 1.40 -11.74
C SER A 331 -4.14 2.31 -11.94
N ILE A 332 -3.40 2.15 -13.04
CA ILE A 332 -2.21 2.98 -13.34
C ILE A 332 -2.61 4.45 -13.50
N ILE A 333 -3.65 4.72 -14.31
CA ILE A 333 -4.12 6.07 -14.61
C ILE A 333 -4.66 6.74 -13.33
N ALA A 334 -5.55 6.06 -12.61
CA ALA A 334 -6.14 6.56 -11.37
C ALA A 334 -5.07 6.83 -10.30
N THR A 335 -4.09 5.92 -10.17
CA THR A 335 -2.99 6.09 -9.20
C THR A 335 -2.09 7.25 -9.57
N ALA A 336 -1.80 7.46 -10.86
CA ALA A 336 -1.03 8.62 -11.31
C ALA A 336 -1.74 9.94 -10.97
N PHE A 337 -3.07 9.98 -11.09
CA PHE A 337 -3.88 11.13 -10.68
C PHE A 337 -3.83 11.33 -9.16
N VAL A 338 -4.08 10.28 -8.37
CA VAL A 338 -4.01 10.32 -6.90
C VAL A 338 -2.63 10.77 -6.42
N TRP A 339 -1.55 10.32 -7.06
CA TRP A 339 -0.20 10.76 -6.73
C TRP A 339 0.01 12.26 -6.95
N LYS A 340 -0.47 12.80 -8.09
CA LYS A 340 -0.44 14.25 -8.35
C LYS A 340 -1.25 15.03 -7.33
N LEU A 341 -2.45 14.55 -7.00
CA LEU A 341 -3.30 15.14 -5.97
C LEU A 341 -2.59 15.16 -4.60
N SER A 342 -1.92 14.06 -4.25
CA SER A 342 -1.18 13.94 -2.98
C SER A 342 -0.06 14.98 -2.88
N ILE A 343 0.68 15.18 -3.97
CA ILE A 343 1.71 16.24 -4.06
C ILE A 343 1.08 17.63 -3.93
N ALA A 344 -0.04 17.87 -4.63
CA ALA A 344 -0.72 19.16 -4.60
C ALA A 344 -1.22 19.50 -3.19
N ILE A 345 -1.81 18.54 -2.46
CA ILE A 345 -2.27 18.70 -1.08
C ILE A 345 -1.11 19.10 -0.17
N VAL A 346 0.01 18.36 -0.24
CA VAL A 346 1.19 18.64 0.61
C VAL A 346 1.80 20.00 0.27
N ALA A 347 1.94 20.32 -1.02
CA ALA A 347 2.51 21.58 -1.47
C ALA A 347 1.64 22.79 -1.08
N ALA A 348 0.32 22.67 -1.21
CA ALA A 348 -0.61 23.72 -0.80
C ALA A 348 -0.52 24.01 0.70
N TRP A 349 -0.40 22.98 1.52
CA TRP A 349 -0.21 23.13 2.96
C TRP A 349 1.13 23.77 3.32
N ASP A 350 2.22 23.33 2.68
CA ASP A 350 3.54 23.91 2.92
C ASP A 350 3.58 25.40 2.52
N ALA A 351 2.95 25.78 1.42
CA ALA A 351 2.81 27.18 1.01
C ALA A 351 1.99 27.99 2.02
N PHE A 352 0.89 27.42 2.55
CA PHE A 352 0.07 28.06 3.57
C PHE A 352 0.86 28.33 4.87
N ILE A 353 1.61 27.34 5.36
CA ILE A 353 2.44 27.50 6.56
C ILE A 353 3.55 28.54 6.32
N ALA A 354 4.23 28.49 5.16
CA ALA A 354 5.26 29.48 4.83
C ALA A 354 4.70 30.91 4.79
N GLY A 355 3.49 31.10 4.24
CA GLY A 355 2.82 32.40 4.25
C GLY A 355 2.45 32.88 5.66
N ARG A 356 1.97 31.97 6.53
CA ARG A 356 1.69 32.27 7.94
C ARG A 356 2.95 32.71 8.70
N ASP A 357 4.05 31.99 8.52
CA ASP A 357 5.33 32.31 9.17
C ASP A 357 5.92 33.64 8.69
N GLN A 358 5.74 33.98 7.40
CA GLN A 358 6.13 35.30 6.89
C GLN A 358 5.26 36.44 7.45
N ALA A 359 3.95 36.21 7.62
CA ALA A 359 3.04 37.20 8.20
C ALA A 359 3.37 37.50 9.68
N THR A 360 3.67 36.47 10.48
CA THR A 360 4.05 36.64 11.89
C THR A 360 5.39 37.36 12.07
N LEU A 361 6.35 37.14 11.17
CA LEU A 361 7.62 37.88 11.18
C LEU A 361 7.41 39.37 10.89
N ARG A 362 6.53 39.73 9.95
CA ARG A 362 6.21 41.13 9.61
C ARG A 362 5.49 41.88 10.73
N THR A 363 4.66 41.21 11.52
CA THR A 363 3.98 41.84 12.67
C THR A 363 4.88 42.05 13.88
N ASN A 364 5.99 41.30 13.98
CA ASN A 364 6.94 41.39 15.11
C ASN A 364 8.11 42.34 14.84
N THR A 365 8.28 42.85 13.62
CA THR A 365 9.18 43.97 13.34
C THR A 365 8.47 45.28 13.68
N VAL A 366 8.62 45.74 14.93
CA VAL A 366 8.27 47.11 15.33
C VAL A 366 9.20 48.08 14.57
N PRO A 367 8.70 49.18 13.98
CA PRO A 367 9.58 50.23 13.46
C PRO A 367 10.48 50.72 14.58
N ALA A 368 11.79 50.76 14.35
CA ALA A 368 12.68 51.48 15.24
C ALA A 368 12.32 52.97 15.15
N GLU A 369 11.59 53.47 16.14
CA GLU A 369 11.46 54.92 16.40
C GLU A 369 12.72 55.46 17.09
#